data_AF-A0A349D822-F1
#
_entry.id   AF-A0A349D822-F1
#
_cell.length_a   1.000
_cell.length_b   1.000
_cell.length_c   1.000
_cell.angle_alpha   90.00
_cell.angle_beta   90.00
_cell.angle_gamma   90.00
#
_symmetry.space_group_name_H-M   'P 1'
#
loop_
_entity.id
_entity.type
_entity.pdbx_description
1 polymer ?
#
loop_
_entity_poly.entity_id
_entity_poly.type
_entity_poly.pdbx_seq_one_letter_code
_entity_poly.pdbx_strand_id
1 'polypeptide(L)' 'MRMERHHYAEHFGPTIGDKIRLGDTELFAEIEKDHTVYGDEAIFGGGKVLRDGMGQSPTATRGQGTP' A
#
# COMPACT_ATOMS: atom_id res chain seq x y z
N MET A 1 12.90 -11.22 3.75
CA MET A 1 11.79 -12.14 3.40
C MET A 1 11.29 -11.73 2.02
N ARG A 2 10.83 -12.65 1.17
CA ARG A 2 10.25 -12.33 -0.15
C ARG A 2 8.83 -12.87 -0.17
N MET A 3 7.91 -12.09 -0.75
CA MET A 3 6.52 -12.47 -0.97
C MET A 3 6.31 -12.72 -2.46
N GLU A 4 5.49 -13.72 -2.79
CA GLU A 4 5.08 -13.95 -4.17
C GLU A 4 4.22 -12.78 -4.67
N ARG A 5 4.41 -12.39 -5.93
CA ARG A 5 3.83 -11.17 -6.50
C ARG A 5 2.29 -11.17 -6.48
N HIS A 6 1.67 -12.32 -6.75
CA HIS A 6 0.21 -12.44 -6.68
C HIS A 6 -0.32 -12.26 -5.25
N HIS A 7 0.32 -12.87 -4.25
CA HIS A 7 -0.05 -12.68 -2.85
C HIS A 7 0.15 -11.23 -2.41
N TYR A 8 1.22 -10.56 -2.86
CA TYR A 8 1.41 -9.14 -2.57
C TYR A 8 0.25 -8.31 -3.13
N ALA A 9 -0.11 -8.52 -4.40
CA ALA A 9 -1.20 -7.80 -5.05
C ALA A 9 -2.57 -8.03 -4.38
N GLU A 10 -2.82 -9.21 -3.84
CA GLU A 10 -4.04 -9.51 -3.07
C GLU A 10 -4.12 -8.76 -1.74
N HIS A 11 -2.98 -8.50 -1.09
CA HIS A 11 -2.95 -7.87 0.23
C HIS A 11 -2.83 -6.35 0.18
N PHE A 12 -2.01 -5.83 -0.73
CA PHE A 12 -1.61 -4.41 -0.78
C PHE A 12 -2.05 -3.72 -2.08
N GLY A 13 -2.54 -4.49 -3.05
CA GLY A 13 -2.81 -4.01 -4.39
C GLY A 13 -1.61 -4.16 -5.33
N PRO A 14 -1.83 -3.97 -6.65
CA PRO A 14 -0.80 -4.11 -7.67
C PRO A 14 0.30 -3.05 -7.51
N THR A 15 1.52 -3.40 -7.92
CA THR A 15 2.71 -2.54 -7.87
C THR A 15 3.41 -2.46 -9.24
N ILE A 16 4.59 -1.83 -9.32
CA ILE A 16 5.27 -1.46 -10.56
C ILE A 16 5.33 -2.62 -11.57
N GLY A 17 4.81 -2.37 -12.77
CA GLY A 17 4.75 -3.32 -13.89
C GLY A 17 3.51 -4.21 -13.91
N ASP A 18 2.68 -4.20 -12.86
CA ASP A 18 1.37 -4.87 -12.90
C ASP A 18 0.41 -4.10 -13.82
N LYS A 19 -0.49 -4.85 -14.45
CA LYS A 19 -1.50 -4.31 -15.38
C LYS A 19 -2.90 -4.64 -14.90
N ILE A 20 -3.75 -3.62 -14.83
CA ILE A 20 -5.16 -3.76 -14.45
C ILE A 20 -6.04 -3.50 -15.66
N ARG A 21 -6.98 -4.42 -15.92
CA ARG A 21 -8.03 -4.23 -16.93
C ARG A 21 -9.02 -3.17 -16.46
N LEU A 22 -9.36 -2.22 -17.32
CA LEU A 22 -10.34 -1.16 -17.01
C LEU A 22 -11.76 -1.65 -17.30
N GLY A 23 -12.44 -2.15 -16.27
CA GLY A 23 -13.79 -2.72 -16.39
C GLY A 23 -13.80 -3.96 -17.28
N ASP A 24 -14.78 -4.04 -18.17
CA ASP A 24 -14.92 -5.10 -19.16
C ASP A 24 -14.29 -4.74 -20.53
N THR A 25 -13.58 -3.61 -20.62
CA THR A 25 -12.91 -3.17 -21.85
C THR A 25 -11.61 -3.92 -22.13
N GLU A 26 -11.05 -3.77 -23.33
CA GLU A 26 -9.70 -4.29 -23.67
C GLU A 26 -8.58 -3.28 -23.35
N LEU A 27 -8.84 -2.34 -22.44
CA LEU A 27 -7.85 -1.36 -21.99
C LEU A 27 -7.15 -1.84 -20.71
N PHE A 28 -5.83 -1.69 -20.66
CA PHE A 28 -5.00 -2.08 -19.52
C PHE A 28 -4.16 -0.88 -19.05
N ALA A 29 -4.26 -0.56 -17.77
CA ALA A 29 -3.42 0.45 -17.12
C ALA A 29 -2.22 -0.24 -16.44
N GLU A 30 -1.00 0.25 -16.70
CA GLU A 30 0.23 -0.24 -16.08
C GLU A 30 0.64 0.67 -14.91
N ILE A 31 1.05 0.08 -13.79
CA ILE A 31 1.62 0.83 -12.68
C ILE A 31 3.05 1.23 -13.03
N GLU A 32 3.27 2.51 -13.30
CA GLU A 32 4.58 3.03 -13.70
C GLU A 32 5.51 3.28 -12.50
N LYS A 33 4.93 3.67 -11.37
CA LYS A 33 5.65 4.01 -10.13
C LYS A 33 4.83 3.62 -8.92
N ASP A 34 5.53 3.12 -7.91
CA ASP A 34 5.01 2.88 -6.58
C ASP A 34 5.86 3.71 -5.61
N HIS A 35 5.19 4.47 -4.75
CA HIS A 35 5.82 5.36 -3.78
C HIS A 35 5.90 4.72 -2.39
N THR A 36 5.45 3.48 -2.23
CA THR A 36 5.58 2.74 -0.98
C THR A 36 7.02 2.28 -0.73
N VAL A 37 7.29 1.90 0.52
CA VAL A 37 8.47 1.11 0.90
C VAL A 37 7.98 -0.30 1.19
N TYR A 38 8.51 -1.30 0.46
CA TYR A 38 8.03 -2.67 0.60
C TYR A 38 8.28 -3.23 2.01
N GLY A 39 7.20 -3.63 2.68
CA GLY A 39 7.17 -4.05 4.07
C GLY A 39 6.61 -3.02 5.06
N ASP A 40 6.49 -1.75 4.67
CA ASP A 40 5.95 -0.65 5.47
C ASP A 40 4.62 -0.12 4.90
N GLU A 41 3.88 -0.96 4.16
CA GLU A 41 2.61 -0.57 3.55
C GLU A 41 1.56 -0.21 4.62
N ALA A 42 0.91 0.94 4.44
CA ALA A 42 -0.09 1.43 5.38
C ALA A 42 -1.43 0.70 5.22
N ILE A 43 -1.70 -0.27 6.10
CA ILE A 43 -2.97 -1.00 6.15
C ILE A 43 -3.68 -0.81 7.50
N PHE A 44 -4.98 -0.49 7.44
CA PHE A 44 -5.87 -0.38 8.59
C PHE A 44 -6.63 -1.69 8.85
N GLY A 45 -6.98 -1.95 10.11
CA GLY A 45 -7.77 -3.10 10.54
C GLY A 45 -7.27 -3.73 11.84
N GLY A 46 -7.98 -4.75 12.32
CA GLY A 46 -7.61 -5.46 13.55
C GLY A 46 -6.21 -6.08 13.44
N GLY A 47 -5.30 -5.65 14.31
CA GLY A 47 -3.93 -6.16 14.36
C GLY A 47 -3.01 -5.71 13.21
N LYS A 48 -3.40 -4.71 12.42
CA LYS A 48 -2.64 -4.23 11.25
C LYS A 48 -1.66 -3.10 11.59
N VAL A 49 -1.16 -2.40 10.57
CA VAL A 49 -0.04 -1.45 10.69
C VAL A 49 -0.48 -0.11 11.28
N LEU A 50 -1.64 0.42 10.84
CA LEU A 50 -2.16 1.71 11.30
C LEU A 50 -2.81 1.58 12.70
N ARG A 51 -1.96 1.63 13.72
CA ARG A 51 -2.31 1.61 15.15
C ARG A 51 -1.38 2.51 15.94
N ASP A 52 -1.85 2.94 17.11
CA ASP A 52 -1.14 3.83 18.04
C ASP A 52 0.28 3.34 18.34
N GLY A 53 1.28 4.19 18.08
CA GLY A 53 2.70 3.88 18.30
C GLY A 53 3.35 2.98 17.24
N MET A 54 2.63 2.61 16.17
CA MET A 54 3.15 1.87 15.01
C MET A 54 3.13 2.76 13.76
N GLY A 55 2.33 2.44 12.75
CA GLY A 55 2.15 3.28 11.56
C GLY A 55 1.34 4.56 11.81
N GLN A 56 0.75 4.72 13.01
CA GLN A 56 0.08 5.95 13.43
C GLN A 56 0.89 6.62 14.53
N SER A 57 1.32 7.87 14.27
CA SER A 57 2.04 8.67 15.25
C SER A 57 1.16 9.00 16.47
N PRO A 58 1.60 8.66 17.71
CA PRO A 58 0.86 8.96 18.93
C PRO A 58 1.08 10.40 19.44
N THR A 59 2.11 11.10 18.93
CA THR A 59 2.55 12.39 19.47
C THR A 59 2.28 13.56 18.54
N ALA A 60 2.11 13.31 17.24
CA ALA A 60 1.91 14.37 16.27
C ALA A 60 0.54 15.03 16.43
N THR A 61 0.53 16.37 16.48
CA THR A 61 -0.71 17.14 16.35
C THR A 61 -0.98 17.44 14.87
N ARG A 62 -2.25 17.64 14.51
CA ARG A 62 -2.65 17.98 13.14
C ARG A 62 -1.85 19.15 12.54
N GLY A 63 -1.48 20.15 13.34
CA GLY A 63 -0.77 21.35 12.88
C GLY A 63 0.73 21.17 12.66
N GLN A 64 1.35 20.13 13.24
CA GLN A 64 2.78 19.87 13.12
C GLN A 64 3.12 18.82 12.05
N GLY A 65 2.15 18.00 11.66
CA GLY A 65 2.39 16.89 10.72
C GLY A 65 3.23 15.77 11.35
N THR A 66 3.52 14.75 10.56
CA THR A 66 4.43 13.64 10.89
C THR A 66 5.45 13.54 9.72
N PRO A 67 6.75 13.31 9.99
CA PRO A 67 7.76 13.11 8.94
C PRO A 67 7.38 11.99 7.96
#